data_AF-A0A7G8X943-F1
#
_entry.id   AF-A0A7G8X943-F1
#
_cell.length_a   1.000
_cell.length_b   1.000
_cell.length_c   1.000
_cell.angle_alpha   90.00
_cell.angle_beta   90.00
_cell.angle_gamma   90.00
#
_symmetry.space_group_name_H-M   'P 1'
#
loop_
_entity.id
_entity.type
_entity.pdbx_description
1 polymer ?
#
loop_
_entity_poly.entity_id
_entity_poly.type
_entity_poly.pdbx_seq_one_letter_code
_entity_poly.pdbx_strand_id
1 'polypeptide(L)'
;MYLLLFTIIYCVITQVLDISYELAMGVFIIGLGLVKGFLSEEKQDIFNLKKAKYLYEKIGFKDSVIELLSLILIFINSYLIEYEHFSIFEFVYMFFLIALVYRFLFWGITRKIRKRVQLYVVKSNGKL
;
A
#
# COMPACT_ATOMS: atom_id res chain seq x y z
N MET A 1 -5.65 1.98 9.54
CA MET A 1 -6.01 0.70 10.17
C MET A 1 -6.48 -0.33 9.14
N TYR A 2 -7.49 -0.04 8.31
CA TYR A 2 -7.98 -1.01 7.30
C TYR A 2 -6.88 -1.54 6.37
N LEU A 3 -5.98 -0.68 5.89
CA LEU A 3 -4.85 -1.10 5.04
C LEU A 3 -3.92 -2.06 5.77
N LEU A 4 -3.53 -1.75 7.02
CA LEU A 4 -2.68 -2.61 7.84
C LEU A 4 -3.32 -3.97 8.09
N LEU A 5 -4.61 -3.99 8.46
CA LEU A 5 -5.34 -5.24 8.69
C LEU A 5 -5.43 -6.09 7.42
N PHE A 6 -5.79 -5.46 6.29
CA PHE A 6 -5.80 -6.12 4.98
C PHE A 6 -4.43 -6.70 4.64
N THR A 7 -3.36 -5.96 4.93
CA THR A 7 -1.98 -6.41 4.70
C THR A 7 -1.64 -7.64 5.55
N ILE A 8 -2.02 -7.65 6.83
CA ILE A 8 -1.81 -8.80 7.72
C ILE A 8 -2.54 -10.03 7.18
N ILE A 9 -3.83 -9.89 6.83
CA ILE A 9 -4.63 -10.99 6.26
C ILE A 9 -4.00 -11.51 4.97
N TYR A 10 -3.56 -10.60 4.10
CA TYR A 10 -2.87 -10.94 2.86
C TYR A 10 -1.61 -11.77 3.12
N CYS A 11 -0.75 -11.34 4.05
CA CYS A 11 0.47 -12.07 4.42
C CYS A 11 0.15 -13.49 4.91
N VAL A 12 -0.86 -13.63 5.81
CA VAL A 12 -1.29 -14.94 6.31
C VAL A 12 -1.76 -15.84 5.17
N ILE A 13 -2.57 -15.32 4.24
CA ILE A 13 -3.06 -16.09 3.08
C ILE A 13 -1.88 -16.54 2.21
N THR A 14 -0.94 -15.65 1.90
CA THR A 14 0.21 -16.01 1.05
C THR A 14 1.09 -17.09 1.67
N GLN A 15 1.27 -17.08 2.99
CA GLN A 15 2.02 -18.09 3.73
C GLN A 15 1.28 -19.42 3.77
N VAL A 16 -0.03 -19.40 4.05
CA VAL A 16 -0.86 -20.62 4.10
C VAL A 16 -0.96 -21.32 2.75
N LEU A 17 -0.97 -20.54 1.66
CA LEU A 17 -1.09 -21.06 0.30
C LEU A 17 0.27 -21.33 -0.37
N ASP A 18 1.38 -21.10 0.34
CA ASP A 18 2.75 -21.29 -0.16
C ASP A 18 2.97 -20.63 -1.54
N ILE A 19 2.48 -19.39 -1.67
CA ILE A 19 2.57 -18.64 -2.93
C ILE A 19 4.00 -18.10 -3.06
N SER A 20 4.64 -18.33 -4.21
CA SER A 20 5.99 -17.80 -4.49
C SER A 20 6.06 -16.28 -4.32
N TYR A 21 7.24 -15.76 -3.93
CA TYR A 21 7.36 -14.34 -3.61
C TYR A 21 7.03 -13.44 -4.80
N GLU A 22 7.42 -13.86 -6.02
CA GLU A 22 7.19 -13.10 -7.25
C GLU A 22 5.69 -12.91 -7.49
N LEU A 23 4.92 -13.98 -7.33
CA LEU A 23 3.47 -13.97 -7.50
C LEU A 23 2.81 -13.17 -6.37
N ALA A 24 3.24 -13.34 -5.13
CA ALA A 24 2.71 -12.58 -4.00
C ALA A 24 2.96 -11.07 -4.20
N MET A 25 4.19 -10.66 -4.44
CA MET A 25 4.53 -9.25 -4.67
C MET A 25 3.83 -8.67 -5.89
N GLY A 26 3.82 -9.41 -7.01
CA GLY A 26 3.17 -8.99 -8.24
C GLY A 26 1.67 -8.74 -8.06
N VAL A 27 0.95 -9.73 -7.50
CA VAL A 27 -0.49 -9.62 -7.23
C VAL A 27 -0.78 -8.45 -6.29
N PHE A 28 0.02 -8.28 -5.26
CA PHE A 28 -0.18 -7.21 -4.29
C PHE A 28 0.02 -5.82 -4.92
N ILE A 29 1.12 -5.62 -5.66
CA ILE A 29 1.43 -4.35 -6.33
C ILE A 29 0.35 -4.01 -7.37
N ILE A 30 -0.04 -4.99 -8.20
CA ILE A 30 -1.08 -4.80 -9.22
C ILE A 30 -2.43 -4.47 -8.56
N GLY A 31 -2.81 -5.25 -7.53
CA GLY A 31 -4.04 -5.04 -6.78
C GLY A 31 -4.11 -3.65 -6.16
N LEU A 32 -3.03 -3.20 -5.52
CA LEU A 32 -2.94 -1.83 -5.00
C LEU A 32 -2.98 -0.77 -6.08
N GLY A 33 -2.31 -0.99 -7.20
CA GLY A 33 -2.35 -0.08 -8.35
C GLY A 33 -3.78 0.13 -8.85
N LEU A 34 -4.55 -0.97 -8.97
CA LEU A 34 -5.96 -0.93 -9.36
C LEU A 34 -6.82 -0.22 -8.31
N VAL A 35 -6.67 -0.56 -7.02
CA VAL A 35 -7.39 0.11 -5.93
C VAL A 35 -7.08 1.60 -5.93
N LYS A 36 -5.81 1.98 -6.08
CA LYS A 36 -5.40 3.38 -6.11
C LYS A 36 -5.97 4.12 -7.32
N GLY A 37 -5.93 3.50 -8.50
CA GLY A 37 -6.52 4.03 -9.72
C GLY A 37 -8.01 4.29 -9.56
N PHE A 38 -8.75 3.31 -9.03
CA PHE A 38 -10.20 3.42 -8.76
C PHE A 38 -10.55 4.48 -7.70
N LEU A 39 -9.66 4.70 -6.74
CA LEU A 39 -9.82 5.70 -5.69
C LEU A 39 -9.38 7.11 -6.13
N SER A 40 -8.73 7.26 -7.27
CA SER A 40 -8.24 8.55 -7.75
C SER A 40 -9.30 9.26 -8.57
N GLU A 41 -9.67 10.48 -8.17
CA GLU A 41 -10.61 11.32 -8.91
C GLU A 41 -9.95 11.92 -10.18
N GLU A 42 -8.61 12.07 -10.18
CA GLU A 42 -7.82 12.56 -11.31
C GLU A 42 -6.62 11.65 -11.64
N LYS A 43 -6.20 11.62 -12.91
CA LYS A 43 -5.03 10.84 -13.38
C LYS A 43 -3.72 11.25 -12.70
N GLN A 44 -3.57 12.54 -12.37
CA GLN A 44 -2.38 13.07 -11.69
C GLN A 44 -2.25 12.62 -10.23
N ASP A 45 -3.37 12.25 -9.59
CA ASP A 45 -3.42 11.77 -8.21
C ASP A 45 -3.20 10.23 -8.11
N ILE A 46 -3.00 9.53 -9.24
CA ILE A 46 -2.67 8.09 -9.28
C ILE A 46 -1.23 7.89 -8.79
N PHE A 47 -0.29 8.68 -9.31
CA PHE A 47 1.14 8.56 -9.00
C PHE A 47 1.63 9.55 -7.95
N ASN A 48 0.77 10.34 -7.30
CA ASN A 48 1.19 11.31 -6.27
C ASN A 48 2.37 12.21 -6.71
N LEU A 49 2.30 12.75 -7.92
CA LEU A 49 3.36 13.61 -8.49
C LEU A 49 3.49 14.97 -7.77
N LYS A 50 2.56 15.28 -6.85
CA LYS A 50 2.57 16.51 -6.03
C LYS A 50 3.74 16.52 -5.03
N LYS A 51 4.19 17.71 -4.63
CA LYS A 51 5.28 17.88 -3.66
C LYS A 51 4.99 17.14 -2.35
N ALA A 52 6.03 16.54 -1.76
CA ALA A 52 5.91 15.74 -0.53
C ALA A 52 5.31 16.53 0.64
N LYS A 53 5.69 17.81 0.80
CA LYS A 53 5.13 18.70 1.83
C LYS A 53 3.60 18.81 1.73
N TYR A 54 3.09 19.06 0.52
CA TYR A 54 1.66 19.13 0.26
C TYR A 54 0.95 17.80 0.55
N LEU A 55 1.57 16.68 0.17
CA LEU A 55 1.02 15.35 0.44
C LEU A 55 0.98 15.03 1.94
N TYR A 56 2.00 15.42 2.71
CA TYR A 56 2.02 15.25 4.17
C TYR A 56 0.94 16.08 4.86
N GLU A 57 0.80 17.36 4.50
CA GLU A 57 -0.25 18.24 5.03
C GLU A 57 -1.65 17.69 4.69
N LYS A 58 -1.81 17.13 3.48
CA LYS A 58 -3.06 16.54 3.02
C LYS A 58 -3.35 15.22 3.76
N ILE A 59 -2.41 14.29 3.84
CA ILE A 59 -2.70 12.91 4.28
C ILE A 59 -2.60 12.76 5.80
N GLY A 60 -1.68 13.49 6.43
CA GLY A 60 -1.41 13.43 7.85
C GLY A 60 -0.39 12.34 8.20
N PHE A 61 0.45 12.65 9.19
CA PHE A 61 1.59 11.82 9.61
C PHE A 61 1.18 10.39 10.00
N LYS A 62 0.11 10.24 10.79
CA LYS A 62 -0.37 8.93 11.27
C LYS A 62 -0.74 7.99 10.12
N ASP A 63 -1.42 8.50 9.11
CA ASP A 63 -1.83 7.68 7.96
C ASP A 63 -0.62 7.31 7.09
N SER A 64 0.34 8.23 6.93
CA SER A 64 1.61 7.95 6.24
C SER A 64 2.47 6.88 6.95
N VAL A 65 2.50 6.87 8.29
CA VAL A 65 3.21 5.83 9.06
C VAL A 65 2.52 4.47 8.91
N ILE A 66 1.19 4.42 8.98
CA ILE A 66 0.44 3.17 8.78
C ILE A 66 0.71 2.60 7.37
N GLU A 67 0.71 3.46 6.35
CA GLU A 67 1.01 3.07 4.98
C GLU A 67 2.44 2.51 4.84
N LEU A 68 3.41 3.13 5.53
CA LEU A 68 4.80 2.65 5.52
C LEU A 68 4.93 1.30 6.23
N LEU A 69 4.30 1.15 7.40
CA LEU A 69 4.31 -0.10 8.16
C LEU A 69 3.67 -1.25 7.36
N SER A 70 2.56 -0.98 6.67
CA SER A 70 1.96 -1.96 5.76
C SER A 70 2.95 -2.40 4.67
N LEU A 71 3.64 -1.46 4.03
CA LEU A 71 4.61 -1.81 2.99
C LEU A 71 5.78 -2.64 3.54
N ILE A 72 6.32 -2.24 4.70
CA ILE A 72 7.39 -2.99 5.37
C ILE A 72 6.95 -4.41 5.70
N LEU A 73 5.73 -4.60 6.19
CA LEU A 73 5.21 -5.91 6.55
C LEU A 73 5.18 -6.86 5.34
N ILE A 74 4.88 -6.35 4.16
CA ILE A 74 4.84 -7.14 2.93
C ILE A 74 6.25 -7.55 2.52
N PHE A 75 7.21 -6.64 2.61
CA PHE A 75 8.61 -6.98 2.34
C PHE A 75 9.13 -8.03 3.31
N ILE A 76 8.80 -7.92 4.59
CA ILE A 76 9.13 -8.95 5.58
C ILE A 76 8.48 -10.28 5.20
N ASN A 77 7.19 -10.26 4.81
CA ASN A 77 6.49 -11.48 4.39
C ASN A 77 7.14 -12.13 3.15
N SER A 78 7.48 -11.34 2.14
CA SER A 78 8.17 -11.82 0.94
C SER A 78 9.54 -12.43 1.27
N TYR A 79 10.28 -11.80 2.19
CA TYR A 79 11.54 -12.35 2.68
C TYR A 79 11.34 -13.69 3.40
N LEU A 80 10.26 -13.84 4.17
CA LEU A 80 9.96 -15.08 4.90
C LEU A 80 9.53 -16.24 3.97
N ILE A 81 8.98 -15.96 2.79
CA ILE A 81 8.54 -16.98 1.83
C ILE A 81 9.73 -17.73 1.22
N GLU A 82 10.78 -17.00 0.78
CA GLU A 82 11.90 -17.62 0.04
C GLU A 82 13.25 -17.58 0.77
N TYR A 83 13.33 -16.93 1.94
CA TYR A 83 14.50 -16.85 2.82
C TYR A 83 15.84 -16.71 2.07
N GLU A 84 15.87 -15.84 1.07
CA GLU A 84 17.09 -15.59 0.30
C GLU A 84 18.03 -14.63 1.03
N HIS A 85 19.33 -14.89 0.97
CA HIS A 85 20.31 -13.96 1.52
C HIS A 85 20.53 -12.81 0.55
N PHE A 86 20.06 -11.61 0.91
CA PHE A 86 20.32 -10.41 0.12
C PHE A 86 21.79 -9.99 0.19
N SER A 87 22.40 -9.77 -0.97
CA SER A 87 23.62 -8.99 -1.08
C SER A 87 23.36 -7.51 -0.73
N ILE A 88 24.41 -6.76 -0.40
CA ILE A 88 24.30 -5.32 -0.11
C ILE A 88 23.69 -4.56 -1.32
N PHE A 89 24.04 -4.95 -2.54
CA PHE A 89 23.50 -4.32 -3.75
C PHE A 89 22.00 -4.58 -3.93
N GLU A 90 21.54 -5.81 -3.71
CA GLU A 90 20.11 -6.16 -3.76
C GLU A 90 19.33 -5.44 -2.66
N PHE A 91 19.91 -5.30 -1.47
CA PHE A 91 19.29 -4.53 -0.38
C PHE A 91 19.12 -3.06 -0.76
N VAL A 92 20.13 -2.43 -1.36
CA VAL A 92 20.04 -1.05 -1.84
C VAL A 92 18.97 -0.94 -2.93
N TYR A 93 18.95 -1.86 -3.89
CA TYR A 93 17.93 -1.90 -4.94
C TYR A 93 16.51 -2.04 -4.37
N MET A 94 16.31 -2.97 -3.43
CA MET A 94 15.07 -3.15 -2.69
C MET A 94 14.64 -1.87 -1.97
N PHE A 95 15.57 -1.19 -1.30
CA PHE A 95 15.27 0.06 -0.60
C PHE A 95 14.74 1.15 -1.55
N PHE A 96 15.37 1.31 -2.71
CA PHE A 96 14.87 2.23 -3.75
C PHE A 96 13.49 1.81 -4.25
N LEU A 97 13.28 0.50 -4.47
CA LEU A 97 11.99 -0.03 -4.92
C LEU A 97 10.89 0.22 -3.87
N ILE A 98 11.18 -0.01 -2.58
CA ILE A 98 10.30 0.33 -1.45
C ILE A 98 9.98 1.82 -1.47
N ALA A 99 10.97 2.69 -1.63
CA ALA A 99 10.75 4.14 -1.64
C ALA A 99 9.84 4.56 -2.80
N LEU A 100 10.04 4.00 -3.99
CA LEU A 100 9.18 4.23 -5.16
C LEU A 100 7.77 3.71 -4.93
N VAL A 101 7.60 2.45 -4.53
CA VAL A 101 6.29 1.84 -4.26
C VAL A 101 5.56 2.60 -3.15
N TYR A 102 6.27 3.00 -2.09
CA TYR A 102 5.71 3.82 -1.03
C TYR A 102 5.14 5.13 -1.59
N ARG A 103 5.98 5.86 -2.31
CA ARG A 103 5.66 7.19 -2.84
C ARG A 103 4.51 7.15 -3.83
N PHE A 104 4.64 6.28 -4.83
CA PHE A 104 3.81 6.25 -6.02
C PHE A 104 2.56 5.40 -5.87
N LEU A 105 2.57 4.39 -4.99
CA LEU A 105 1.43 3.50 -4.77
C LEU A 105 0.85 3.69 -3.37
N PHE A 106 1.58 3.44 -2.29
CA PHE A 106 0.98 3.43 -0.95
C PHE A 106 0.48 4.78 -0.44
N TRP A 107 1.20 5.85 -0.72
CA TRP A 107 0.97 7.09 -0.01
C TRP A 107 -0.43 7.66 -0.30
N GLY A 108 -1.20 7.90 0.75
CA GLY A 108 -2.54 8.51 0.70
C GLY A 108 -3.68 7.54 0.42
N ILE A 109 -3.39 6.25 0.22
CA ILE A 109 -4.42 5.22 0.03
C ILE A 109 -5.29 5.11 1.27
N THR A 110 -4.73 5.13 2.48
CA THR A 110 -5.49 4.99 3.73
C THR A 110 -6.52 6.10 3.87
N ARG A 111 -6.14 7.35 3.53
CA ARG A 111 -7.08 8.48 3.52
C ARG A 111 -8.17 8.30 2.46
N LYS A 112 -7.81 7.91 1.24
CA LYS A 112 -8.77 7.71 0.13
C LYS A 112 -9.79 6.60 0.47
N ILE A 113 -9.35 5.48 1.05
CA ILE A 113 -10.22 4.40 1.52
C ILE A 113 -11.19 4.92 2.59
N ARG A 114 -10.68 5.63 3.61
CA ARG A 114 -11.52 6.18 4.69
C ARG A 114 -12.61 7.12 4.15
N LYS A 115 -12.26 8.04 3.24
CA LYS A 115 -13.20 8.97 2.61
C LYS A 115 -14.31 8.22 1.85
N ARG A 116 -13.96 7.21 1.07
CA ARG A 116 -14.95 6.38 0.33
C ARG A 116 -15.86 5.60 1.26
N VAL A 117 -15.32 4.95 2.30
CA VAL A 117 -16.14 4.21 3.28
C VAL A 117 -17.12 5.14 3.98
N GLN A 118 -16.68 6.34 4.39
CA GLN A 118 -17.57 7.34 4.99
C GLN A 118 -18.69 7.77 4.03
N LEU A 119 -18.38 8.01 2.76
CA LEU A 119 -19.39 8.34 1.74
C LEU A 119 -20.43 7.22 1.56
N TYR A 120 -19.99 5.96 1.56
CA TYR A 120 -20.88 4.80 1.44
C TYR A 120 -21.80 4.68 2.65
N VAL A 121 -21.27 4.85 3.86
CA VAL A 121 -22.06 4.82 5.11
C VAL A 121 -23.09 5.95 5.13
N VAL A 122 -22.73 7.16 4.72
CA VAL A 122 -23.66 8.30 4.65
C VAL A 122 -24.78 8.04 3.63
N LYS A 123 -24.44 7.52 2.45
CA LYS A 123 -25.41 7.17 1.40
C LYS A 123 -26.35 6.05 1.86
N SER A 124 -25.81 5.03 2.54
CA SER A 124 -26.60 3.91 3.06
C SER A 124 -27.57 4.30 4.17
N ASN A 125 -27.28 5.37 4.91
CA ASN A 125 -28.11 5.88 6.00
C ASN A 125 -29.14 6.94 5.55
N GLY A 126 -29.35 7.11 4.24
CA GLY A 126 -30.39 8.00 3.69
C GLY A 126 -30.18 9.49 3.97
N LYS A 127 -28.94 9.93 4.24
CA LYS A 127 -28.61 11.34 4.55
C LYS A 127 -28.18 12.16 3.32
N LEU A 128 -28.63 11.80 2.13
CA LEU A 128 -28.35 12.49 0.87
C LEU A 128 -29.62 12.61 0.02
#